data_AF-A0A6M1ZN99-F1
#
_entry.id   AF-A0A6M1ZN99-F1
#
_cell.length_a   1.000
_cell.length_b   1.000
_cell.length_c   1.000
_cell.angle_alpha   90.00
_cell.angle_beta   90.00
_cell.angle_gamma   90.00
#
_symmetry.space_group_name_H-M   'P 1'
#
loop_
_entity.id
_entity.type
_entity.pdbx_description
1 polymer ?
#
loop_
_entity_poly.entity_id
_entity_poly.type
_entity_poly.pdbx_seq_one_letter_code
_entity_poly.pdbx_strand_id
1 'polypeptide(L)'
;MDTDKGIKKFGFKIFEGKVAHGVFARHGGVSEEPFGSLNFSVAVGDTEERVATNTERALKSLHLSRVQRAYQVHGPLVREVVFPIEPPKFDGLMTDPKDFGHLITHADCKAAICYDPYHPG
;
A
#
# COMPACT_ATOMS: atom_id res chain seq x y z
N MET A 1 -18.02 -15.98 4.65
CA MET A 1 -18.43 -14.57 4.88
C MET A 1 -17.16 -13.76 5.02
N ASP A 2 -16.74 -13.07 3.97
CA ASP A 2 -15.92 -11.87 4.11
C ASP A 2 -16.24 -10.96 2.92
N THR A 3 -17.38 -10.28 3.02
CA THR A 3 -17.71 -9.21 2.10
C THR A 3 -16.79 -8.05 2.45
N ASP A 4 -15.67 -7.94 1.74
CA ASP A 4 -14.83 -6.73 1.69
C ASP A 4 -15.78 -5.53 1.69
N LYS A 5 -15.68 -4.66 2.71
CA LYS A 5 -16.64 -3.58 3.05
C LYS A 5 -16.72 -2.48 1.96
N GLY A 6 -17.04 -2.85 0.72
CA GLY A 6 -17.03 -1.97 -0.44
C GLY A 6 -15.63 -1.56 -0.92
N ILE A 7 -14.55 -2.21 -0.45
CA ILE A 7 -13.20 -1.93 -0.99
C ILE A 7 -13.16 -2.33 -2.46
N LYS A 8 -12.82 -1.37 -3.31
CA LYS A 8 -12.58 -1.61 -4.73
C LYS A 8 -11.08 -1.70 -4.98
N LYS A 9 -10.63 -2.87 -5.43
CA LYS A 9 -9.22 -3.19 -5.70
C LYS A 9 -9.07 -3.80 -7.09
N PHE A 10 -7.97 -3.48 -7.75
CA PHE A 10 -7.57 -4.02 -9.04
C PHE A 10 -6.25 -4.77 -8.90
N GLY A 11 -6.12 -5.88 -9.63
CA GLY A 11 -4.89 -6.66 -9.72
C GLY A 11 -4.33 -6.67 -11.14
N PHE A 12 -3.05 -6.99 -11.26
CA PHE A 12 -2.38 -7.23 -12.52
C PHE A 12 -2.25 -8.74 -12.74
N LYS A 13 -2.78 -9.25 -13.86
CA LYS A 13 -2.73 -10.68 -14.21
C LYS A 13 -1.32 -11.27 -14.18
N ILE A 14 -0.30 -10.48 -14.49
CA ILE A 14 1.11 -10.91 -14.49
C ILE A 14 1.62 -11.40 -13.12
N PHE A 15 0.96 -10.97 -12.04
CA PHE A 15 1.31 -11.27 -10.65
C PHE A 15 0.37 -12.29 -9.97
N GLU A 16 -0.68 -12.74 -10.65
CA GLU A 16 -1.63 -13.72 -10.09
C GLU A 16 -0.91 -15.01 -9.67
N GLY A 17 -1.16 -15.45 -8.44
CA GLY A 17 -0.54 -16.64 -7.84
C GLY A 17 0.96 -16.49 -7.48
N LYS A 18 1.58 -15.33 -7.72
CA LYS A 18 3.02 -15.11 -7.49
C LYS A 18 3.30 -14.18 -6.31
N VAL A 19 2.56 -13.07 -6.22
CA VAL A 19 2.72 -12.07 -5.16
C VAL A 19 1.38 -11.43 -4.80
N ALA A 20 1.13 -11.23 -3.51
CA ALA A 20 -0.02 -10.47 -3.04
C ALA A 20 0.15 -9.00 -3.44
N HIS A 21 -0.78 -8.46 -4.22
CA HIS A 21 -0.69 -7.10 -4.74
C HIS A 21 -2.08 -6.52 -5.02
N GLY A 22 -2.16 -5.19 -5.08
CA GLY A 22 -3.38 -4.52 -5.51
C GLY A 22 -3.23 -3.02 -5.66
N VAL A 23 -4.03 -2.45 -6.55
CA VAL A 23 -4.24 -1.01 -6.68
C VAL A 23 -5.64 -0.70 -6.16
N PHE A 24 -5.73 0.20 -5.18
CA PHE A 24 -6.97 0.49 -4.48
C PHE A 24 -7.61 1.77 -5.02
N ALA A 25 -8.93 1.74 -5.25
CA ALA A 25 -9.71 2.95 -5.49
C ALA A 25 -10.16 3.58 -4.16
N ARG A 26 -10.70 4.81 -4.21
CA ARG A 26 -11.11 5.59 -3.03
C ARG A 26 -12.30 5.05 -2.20
N HIS A 27 -12.81 3.85 -2.49
CA HIS A 27 -14.08 3.33 -1.94
C HIS A 27 -13.84 2.31 -0.83
N GLY A 28 -14.73 2.25 0.16
CA GLY A 28 -14.75 1.22 1.21
C GLY A 28 -13.96 1.55 2.48
N GLY A 29 -13.52 2.80 2.62
CA GLY A 29 -12.83 3.26 3.83
C GLY A 29 -13.73 3.94 4.85
N VAL A 30 -13.13 4.72 5.74
CA VAL A 30 -13.79 5.45 6.84
C VAL A 30 -13.45 6.95 6.88
N SER A 31 -12.64 7.42 5.94
CA SER A 31 -12.30 8.84 5.87
C SER A 31 -13.51 9.66 5.44
N GLU A 32 -13.59 10.89 5.95
CA GLU A 32 -14.62 11.86 5.59
C GLU A 32 -14.13 12.78 4.48
N GLU A 33 -15.04 13.57 3.89
CA GLU A 33 -14.66 14.61 2.92
C GLU A 33 -13.65 15.60 3.53
N PRO A 34 -12.62 16.04 2.77
CA PRO A 34 -12.41 15.78 1.34
C PRO A 34 -11.69 14.46 1.01
N PHE A 35 -11.37 13.63 2.01
CA PHE A 35 -10.59 12.40 1.88
C PHE A 35 -11.44 11.13 1.68
N GLY A 36 -12.75 11.31 1.50
CA GLY A 36 -13.74 10.23 1.41
C GLY A 36 -13.38 9.20 0.32
N SER A 37 -13.34 7.90 0.56
CA SER A 37 -13.51 7.18 1.83
C SER A 37 -12.26 6.38 2.24
N LEU A 38 -11.47 5.88 1.28
CA LEU A 38 -10.30 5.02 1.52
C LEU A 38 -9.00 5.80 1.30
N ASN A 39 -8.70 6.72 2.20
CA ASN A 39 -7.44 7.48 2.19
C ASN A 39 -6.33 6.77 2.99
N PHE A 40 -5.11 6.86 2.47
CA PHE A 40 -3.90 6.24 3.03
C PHE A 40 -2.89 7.27 3.53
N SER A 41 -3.17 8.57 3.46
CA SER A 41 -2.20 9.61 3.80
C SER A 41 -2.70 10.54 4.88
N VAL A 42 -1.91 10.67 5.94
CA VAL A 42 -2.11 11.70 6.98
C VAL A 42 -1.60 13.07 6.52
N ALA A 43 -0.67 13.10 5.56
CA ALA A 43 0.00 14.32 5.11
C ALA A 43 -0.94 15.31 4.41
N VAL A 44 -2.12 14.85 3.96
CA VAL A 44 -3.15 15.69 3.34
C VAL A 44 -4.15 16.25 4.35
N GLY A 45 -4.02 15.94 5.65
CA GLY A 45 -4.86 16.48 6.74
C GLY A 45 -5.93 15.53 7.28
N ASP A 46 -5.89 14.24 6.92
CA ASP A 46 -6.77 13.22 7.52
C ASP A 46 -6.22 12.72 8.87
N THR A 47 -7.04 12.06 9.67
CA THR A 47 -6.64 11.57 10.99
C THR A 47 -5.84 10.26 10.90
N GLU A 48 -4.90 10.08 11.82
CA GLU A 48 -4.11 8.84 11.93
C GLU A 48 -4.99 7.60 12.11
N GLU A 49 -6.04 7.70 12.92
CA GLU A 49 -7.00 6.61 13.19
C GLU A 49 -7.73 6.15 11.92
N ARG A 50 -8.23 7.09 11.11
CA ARG A 50 -8.94 6.79 9.86
C ARG A 50 -7.99 6.18 8.84
N VAL A 51 -6.80 6.76 8.70
CA VAL A 51 -5.75 6.25 7.81
C VAL A 51 -5.28 4.86 8.24
N ALA A 52 -5.11 4.60 9.54
CA ALA A 52 -4.75 3.29 10.06
C ALA A 52 -5.86 2.26 9.77
N THR A 53 -7.12 2.60 10.03
CA THR A 53 -8.27 1.74 9.73
C THR A 53 -8.38 1.41 8.24
N ASN A 54 -8.20 2.39 7.36
CA ASN A 54 -8.21 2.19 5.90
C ASN A 54 -7.07 1.27 5.47
N THR A 55 -5.88 1.46 6.05
CA THR A 55 -4.70 0.63 5.78
C THR A 55 -4.95 -0.81 6.21
N GLU A 56 -5.45 -1.03 7.42
CA GLU A 56 -5.79 -2.36 7.93
C GLU A 56 -6.80 -3.07 7.01
N ARG A 57 -7.86 -2.36 6.57
CA ARG A 57 -8.85 -2.92 5.65
C ARG A 57 -8.23 -3.31 4.31
N ALA A 58 -7.37 -2.47 3.74
CA ALA A 58 -6.67 -2.76 2.49
C ALA A 58 -5.77 -4.01 2.62
N LEU A 59 -5.03 -4.14 3.72
CA LEU A 59 -4.17 -5.30 3.99
C LEU A 59 -4.98 -6.58 4.18
N LYS A 60 -6.09 -6.53 4.92
CA LYS A 60 -6.99 -7.68 5.09
C LYS A 60 -7.51 -8.20 3.75
N SER A 61 -7.87 -7.32 2.82
CA SER A 61 -8.29 -7.71 1.46
C SER A 61 -7.18 -8.45 0.66
N LEU A 62 -5.93 -8.31 1.08
CA LEU A 62 -4.75 -8.95 0.48
C LEU A 62 -4.23 -10.12 1.33
N HIS A 63 -4.92 -10.48 2.42
CA HIS A 63 -4.45 -11.46 3.41
C HIS A 63 -3.09 -11.10 4.03
N LEU A 64 -2.81 -9.80 4.16
CA LEU A 64 -1.63 -9.26 4.81
C LEU A 64 -1.99 -8.67 6.17
N SER A 65 -1.02 -8.66 7.08
CA SER A 65 -1.15 -8.05 8.42
C SER A 65 -0.12 -6.96 8.70
N ARG A 66 0.93 -6.87 7.88
CA ARG A 66 2.05 -5.93 8.06
C ARG A 66 2.29 -5.15 6.78
N VAL A 67 2.63 -3.87 6.94
CA VAL A 67 2.89 -2.96 5.82
C VAL A 67 4.00 -1.98 6.15
N GLN A 68 4.90 -1.79 5.21
CA GLN A 68 5.84 -0.68 5.22
C GLN A 68 5.32 0.44 4.32
N ARG A 69 5.37 1.67 4.82
CA ARG A 69 5.07 2.89 4.07
C ARG A 69 6.33 3.72 3.88
N ALA A 70 6.28 4.66 2.94
CA ALA A 70 7.28 5.70 2.79
C ALA A 70 6.64 7.10 2.87
N TYR A 71 7.43 8.08 3.29
CA TYR A 71 7.11 9.49 3.04
C TYR A 71 7.66 9.86 1.65
N GLN A 72 6.81 9.79 0.65
CA GLN A 72 7.16 10.12 -0.73
C GLN A 72 7.52 11.61 -0.86
N VAL A 73 8.65 11.89 -1.51
CA VAL A 73 9.22 13.25 -1.64
C VAL A 73 9.42 13.67 -3.10
N HIS A 74 8.87 12.91 -4.06
CA HIS A 74 9.04 13.10 -5.50
C HIS A 74 10.52 13.03 -5.94
N GLY A 75 11.31 12.19 -5.26
CA GLY A 75 12.70 11.92 -5.60
C GLY A 75 12.87 10.64 -6.44
N PRO A 76 14.09 10.39 -6.96
CA PRO A 76 14.38 9.21 -7.78
C PRO A 76 14.80 7.98 -6.97
N LEU A 77 14.79 8.07 -5.63
CA LEU A 77 15.42 7.07 -4.78
C LEU A 77 14.50 5.86 -4.55
N VAL A 78 15.07 4.67 -4.81
CA VAL A 78 14.53 3.37 -4.40
C VAL A 78 15.50 2.77 -3.39
N ARG A 79 15.00 2.17 -2.30
CA ARG A 79 15.83 1.53 -1.28
C ARG A 79 15.25 0.20 -0.83
N GLU A 80 16.16 -0.71 -0.51
CA GLU A 80 15.83 -1.91 0.24
C GLU A 80 15.43 -1.54 1.67
N VAL A 81 14.41 -2.22 2.19
CA VAL A 81 13.90 -2.03 3.53
C VAL A 81 13.80 -3.36 4.27
N VAL A 82 14.34 -3.39 5.48
CA VAL A 82 14.20 -4.50 6.43
C VAL A 82 13.22 -4.07 7.52
N PHE A 83 11.99 -4.58 7.46
CA PHE A 83 10.90 -4.18 8.36
C PHE A 83 11.18 -4.52 9.84
N PRO A 84 10.66 -3.74 10.81
CA PRO A 84 9.99 -2.44 10.63
C PRO A 84 10.99 -1.30 10.63
N ILE A 85 10.72 -0.27 9.80
CA ILE A 85 11.41 1.01 9.92
C ILE A 85 10.41 2.16 9.97
N GLU A 86 10.82 3.25 10.61
CA GLU A 86 10.15 4.53 10.48
C GLU A 86 9.98 4.88 9.00
N PRO A 87 8.80 5.37 8.56
CA PRO A 87 8.56 5.63 7.15
C PRO A 87 9.67 6.52 6.57
N PRO A 88 10.47 6.02 5.62
CA PRO A 88 11.63 6.74 5.16
C PRO A 88 11.27 7.74 4.05
N LYS A 89 12.15 8.73 3.81
CA LYS A 89 11.95 9.78 2.79
C LYS A 89 12.51 9.38 1.42
N PHE A 90 11.81 8.51 0.71
CA PHE A 90 12.08 8.14 -0.67
C PHE A 90 10.83 7.54 -1.33
N ASP A 91 10.88 7.32 -2.64
CA ASP A 91 9.68 7.10 -3.46
C ASP A 91 9.52 5.67 -3.96
N GLY A 92 10.52 4.81 -3.75
CA GLY A 92 10.44 3.37 -4.00
C GLY A 92 10.92 2.53 -2.83
N LEU A 93 10.14 1.50 -2.51
CA LEU A 93 10.45 0.50 -1.50
C LEU A 93 10.75 -0.84 -2.19
N MET A 94 11.81 -1.51 -1.76
CA MET A 94 12.19 -2.85 -2.20
C MET A 94 12.40 -3.73 -0.97
N THR A 95 12.05 -5.02 -1.06
CA THR A 95 12.29 -6.01 -0.01
C THR A 95 12.49 -7.36 -0.66
N ASP A 96 13.28 -8.22 -0.01
CA ASP A 96 13.31 -9.65 -0.28
C ASP A 96 12.47 -10.46 0.72
N PRO A 97 12.43 -10.13 2.04
CA PRO A 97 11.50 -10.75 2.99
C PRO A 97 10.03 -10.70 2.54
N LYS A 98 9.33 -11.83 2.70
CA LYS A 98 7.94 -12.06 2.25
C LYS A 98 6.87 -11.80 3.31
N ASP A 99 7.23 -11.22 4.45
CA ASP A 99 6.37 -11.15 5.66
C ASP A 99 5.64 -9.81 5.83
N PHE A 100 5.80 -8.84 4.91
CA PHE A 100 5.07 -7.58 4.89
C PHE A 100 4.84 -7.06 3.46
N GLY A 101 3.81 -6.23 3.29
CA GLY A 101 3.55 -5.53 2.03
C GLY A 101 4.19 -4.14 1.97
N HIS A 102 4.41 -3.61 0.78
CA HIS A 102 4.75 -2.19 0.57
C HIS A 102 3.51 -1.39 0.21
N LEU A 103 3.38 -0.19 0.78
CA LEU A 103 2.32 0.75 0.42
C LEU A 103 2.93 2.07 -0.02
N ILE A 104 2.76 2.35 -1.31
CA ILE A 104 2.94 3.67 -1.92
C ILE A 104 1.59 4.30 -2.17
N THR A 105 1.51 5.62 -2.07
CA THR A 105 0.28 6.38 -2.31
C THR A 105 0.43 7.22 -3.57
N HIS A 106 -0.65 7.37 -4.34
CA HIS A 106 -0.66 8.26 -5.48
C HIS A 106 -2.07 8.78 -5.74
N ALA A 107 -2.13 10.03 -6.20
CA ALA A 107 -3.27 10.65 -6.83
C ALA A 107 -2.68 11.41 -8.03
N ASP A 108 -2.96 10.96 -9.25
CA ASP A 108 -2.40 11.44 -10.54
C ASP A 108 -0.95 11.02 -10.86
N CYS A 109 -0.07 10.85 -9.87
CA CYS A 109 1.27 10.30 -10.11
C CYS A 109 1.21 8.83 -10.58
N LYS A 110 2.19 8.43 -11.39
CA LYS A 110 2.32 7.05 -11.87
C LYS A 110 2.89 6.17 -10.76
N ALA A 111 2.29 5.01 -10.55
CA ALA A 111 2.77 3.97 -9.65
C ALA A 111 3.22 2.75 -10.45
N ALA A 112 4.25 2.06 -9.97
CA ALA A 112 4.75 0.82 -10.55
C ALA A 112 4.95 -0.23 -9.46
N ILE A 113 4.69 -1.50 -9.81
CA ILE A 113 4.97 -2.65 -8.97
C ILE A 113 5.97 -3.51 -9.75
N CYS A 114 7.10 -3.82 -9.12
CA CYS A 114 8.15 -4.67 -9.67
C CYS A 114 8.24 -5.95 -8.83
N TYR A 115 8.49 -7.07 -9.48
CA TYR A 115 8.66 -8.37 -8.84
C TYR A 115 9.66 -9.20 -9.65
N ASP A 116 10.68 -9.73 -8.97
CA ASP A 116 11.64 -10.69 -9.54
C ASP A 116 11.22 -12.12 -9.15
N PRO A 117 10.76 -12.97 -10.10
CA PRO A 117 10.37 -14.34 -9.81
C PRO A 117 11.55 -15.31 -9.68
N TYR A 118 12.78 -14.88 -9.98
CA TYR A 118 13.96 -15.74 -10.02
C TYR A 118 14.95 -15.45 -8.90
N HIS A 119 14.68 -14.48 -8.02
CA HIS A 119 15.53 -14.21 -6.87
C HIS A 119 15.44 -15.38 -5.86
N PRO A 120 16.54 -16.08 -5.56
CA PRO A 120 16.57 -17.07 -4.49
C PRO A 120 16.59 -16.31 -3.15
N GLY A 121 15.53 -16.49 -2.36
CA GLY A 121 15.48 -16.00 -0.96
C GLY A 121 16.19 -16.92 0.02
#